data_AF-X1FJC2-F1
#
_entry.id   AF-X1FJC2-F1
#
_cell.length_a   1.000
_cell.length_b   1.000
_cell.length_c   1.000
_cell.angle_alpha   90.00
_cell.angle_beta   90.00
_cell.angle_gamma   90.00
#
_symmetry.space_group_name_H-M   'P 1'
#
loop_
_entity.id
_entity.type
_entity.pdbx_description
1 polymer ?
#
loop_
_entity_poly.entity_id
_entity_poly.type
_entity_poly.pdbx_seq_one_letter_code
_entity_poly.pdbx_strand_id
1 'polypeptide(L)'
;MAGEIVYDWENPEEYPDYEVKIDFDFGLAQIVKPLTPVTAEVYYKPFPEAYPPTSWHRYTLHTKYVHSVDIYLLHPDIIPESERVYVDEKLLTRNEDYVIDYPSGYLSFLDPDLIGADTKIRVEYEWAPIMGGEATFWGGRVEYRPSKSFSIGSTYLS
;
A
#
# COMPACT_ATOMS: atom_id res chain seq x y z
N MET A 1 -9.72 10.45 28.19
CA MET A 1 -10.72 11.54 28.20
C MET A 1 -10.80 12.02 26.77
N ALA A 2 -11.95 11.88 26.10
CA ALA A 2 -12.12 12.41 24.75
C ALA A 2 -12.07 13.93 24.83
N GLY A 3 -11.21 14.58 24.03
CA GLY A 3 -11.21 16.04 23.89
C GLY A 3 -12.49 16.50 23.20
N GLU A 4 -12.82 17.78 23.36
CA GLU A 4 -13.94 18.39 22.64
C GLU A 4 -13.60 18.52 21.16
N ILE A 5 -14.53 18.10 20.29
CA ILE A 5 -14.41 18.25 18.84
C ILE A 5 -14.72 19.70 18.49
N VAL A 6 -13.79 20.38 17.81
CA VAL A 6 -13.94 21.78 17.37
C VAL A 6 -14.16 21.91 15.85
N TYR A 7 -13.94 20.82 15.12
CA TYR A 7 -14.20 20.70 13.69
C TYR A 7 -14.30 19.22 13.31
N ASP A 8 -15.28 18.88 12.47
CA ASP A 8 -15.42 17.57 11.85
C ASP A 8 -15.55 17.73 10.34
N TRP A 9 -14.68 17.05 9.59
CA TRP A 9 -14.69 17.08 8.12
C TRP A 9 -15.90 16.35 7.56
N GLU A 10 -16.40 15.31 8.23
CA GLU A 10 -17.55 14.54 7.76
C GLU A 10 -18.87 15.29 8.01
N ASN A 11 -18.92 16.16 9.04
CA ASN A 11 -20.09 16.91 9.46
C ASN A 11 -19.78 18.41 9.70
N PRO A 12 -19.31 19.17 8.70
CA PRO A 12 -18.80 20.53 8.90
C PRO A 12 -19.87 21.52 9.38
N GLU A 13 -21.13 21.28 9.02
CA GLU A 13 -22.28 22.11 9.43
C GLU A 13 -22.53 22.09 10.94
N GLU A 14 -22.12 21.02 11.64
CA GLU A 14 -22.23 20.92 13.11
C GLU A 14 -21.15 21.75 13.84
N TYR A 15 -20.08 22.13 13.12
CA TYR A 15 -18.90 22.82 13.66
C TYR A 15 -18.48 24.01 12.77
N PRO A 16 -19.33 25.06 12.62
CA PRO A 16 -19.14 26.13 11.65
C PRO A 16 -18.03 27.14 12.00
N ASP A 17 -17.42 27.01 13.18
CA ASP A 17 -16.39 27.94 13.68
C ASP A 17 -15.11 27.90 12.83
N TYR A 18 -14.88 26.78 12.14
CA TYR A 18 -13.72 26.53 11.31
C TYR A 18 -14.11 25.96 9.96
N GLU A 19 -13.31 26.27 8.95
CA GLU A 19 -13.34 25.63 7.64
C GLU A 19 -11.96 25.06 7.37
N VAL A 20 -11.89 23.84 6.80
CA VAL A 20 -10.64 23.21 6.39
C VAL A 20 -10.62 23.10 4.87
N LYS A 21 -9.49 23.47 4.27
CA LYS A 21 -9.22 23.32 2.83
C LYS A 21 -8.03 22.39 2.68
N ILE A 22 -8.20 21.32 1.91
CA ILE A 22 -7.17 20.31 1.71
C ILE A 22 -6.70 20.35 0.26
N ASP A 23 -5.39 20.48 0.10
CA ASP A 23 -4.68 20.19 -1.13
C ASP A 23 -4.08 18.78 -1.00
N PHE A 24 -4.68 17.81 -1.70
CA PHE A 24 -4.28 16.41 -1.62
C PHE A 24 -2.99 16.12 -2.38
N ASP A 25 -2.67 16.90 -3.41
CA ASP A 25 -1.45 16.72 -4.22
C ASP A 25 -0.21 17.10 -3.42
N PHE A 26 -0.32 18.15 -2.60
CA PHE A 26 0.78 18.64 -1.76
C PHE A 26 0.67 18.23 -0.29
N GLY A 27 -0.41 17.55 0.11
CA GLY A 27 -0.65 17.14 1.49
C GLY A 27 -0.80 18.33 2.46
N LEU A 28 -1.33 19.47 1.98
CA LEU A 28 -1.49 20.69 2.76
C LEU A 28 -2.92 20.81 3.28
N ALA A 29 -3.07 20.91 4.60
CA ALA A 29 -4.34 21.25 5.24
C ALA A 29 -4.30 22.69 5.76
N GLN A 30 -5.13 23.55 5.17
CA GLN A 30 -5.32 24.93 5.62
C GLN A 30 -6.58 25.02 6.46
N ILE A 31 -6.44 25.45 7.71
CA ILE A 31 -7.58 25.71 8.61
C ILE A 31 -7.82 27.22 8.62
N VAL A 32 -9.07 27.65 8.46
CA VAL A 32 -9.48 29.06 8.50
C VAL A 32 -10.67 29.25 9.43
N LYS A 33 -10.84 30.46 9.97
CA LYS A 33 -12.06 30.86 10.71
C LYS A 33 -12.92 31.76 9.81
N PRO A 34 -14.06 31.30 9.29
CA PRO A 34 -14.90 32.09 8.38
C PRO A 34 -15.75 33.17 9.08
N LEU A 35 -15.74 33.21 10.43
CA LEU A 35 -16.60 34.10 11.21
C LEU A 35 -16.38 35.59 10.89
N THR A 36 -17.49 36.32 10.84
CA THR A 36 -17.55 37.74 10.47
C THR A 36 -17.39 38.66 11.70
N PRO A 37 -16.59 39.75 11.63
CA PRO A 37 -15.78 40.16 10.49
C PRO A 37 -14.49 39.34 10.38
N VAL A 38 -14.24 38.80 9.19
CA VAL A 38 -12.95 38.18 8.87
C VAL A 38 -11.91 39.29 8.81
N THR A 39 -11.15 39.47 9.88
CA THR A 39 -9.96 40.32 9.86
C THR A 39 -8.78 39.53 9.30
N ALA A 40 -7.80 40.22 8.72
CA ALA A 40 -6.57 39.57 8.24
C ALA A 40 -5.87 38.78 9.36
N GLU A 41 -5.91 39.29 10.60
CA GLU A 41 -5.33 38.60 11.75
C GLU A 41 -6.02 37.26 12.04
N VAL A 42 -7.36 37.23 12.04
CA VAL A 42 -8.13 36.00 12.28
C VAL A 42 -7.97 35.01 11.12
N TYR A 43 -7.86 35.50 9.89
CA TYR A 43 -7.67 34.67 8.70
C TYR A 43 -6.32 33.94 8.70
N TYR A 44 -5.21 34.65 8.98
CA TYR A 44 -3.87 34.07 8.99
C TYR A 44 -3.49 33.39 10.32
N LYS A 45 -4.20 33.70 11.42
CA LYS A 45 -3.98 33.11 12.75
C LYS A 45 -5.30 32.59 13.34
N PRO A 46 -5.88 31.52 12.76
CA PRO A 46 -7.13 30.92 13.25
C PRO A 46 -7.03 30.40 14.70
N PHE A 47 -5.81 30.14 15.18
CA PHE A 47 -5.51 29.74 16.54
C PHE A 47 -4.54 30.75 17.19
N PRO A 48 -4.99 31.93 17.63
CA PRO A 48 -4.10 33.00 18.12
C PRO A 48 -3.10 32.54 19.18
N GLU A 49 -3.54 31.66 20.08
CA GLU A 49 -2.74 31.12 21.17
C GLU A 49 -1.60 30.20 20.70
N ALA A 50 -1.71 29.59 19.52
CA ALA A 50 -0.68 28.74 18.91
C ALA A 50 0.51 29.54 18.38
N TYR A 51 0.41 30.87 18.32
CA TYR A 51 1.46 31.76 17.86
C TYR A 51 2.16 32.47 19.02
N PRO A 52 3.37 33.01 18.80
CA PRO A 52 4.04 33.85 19.77
C PRO A 52 3.16 35.05 20.20
N PRO A 53 3.24 35.48 21.47
CA PRO A 53 4.24 35.05 22.47
C PRO A 53 3.88 33.77 23.24
N THR A 54 2.66 33.26 23.12
CA THR A 54 2.13 32.18 23.97
C THR A 54 2.51 30.78 23.49
N SER A 55 2.39 30.52 22.18
CA SER A 55 2.72 29.24 21.54
C SER A 55 2.15 27.99 22.24
N TRP A 56 0.87 28.01 22.61
CA TRP A 56 0.21 26.88 23.26
C TRP A 56 -0.23 25.80 22.26
N HIS A 57 -0.04 24.53 22.63
CA HIS A 57 -0.49 23.38 21.87
C HIS A 57 -1.77 22.79 22.51
N ARG A 58 -2.94 23.23 22.04
CA ARG A 58 -4.25 22.85 22.61
C ARG A 58 -5.07 21.89 21.75
N TYR A 59 -4.71 21.77 20.47
CA TYR A 59 -5.50 21.03 19.49
C TYR A 59 -4.70 19.83 19.00
N THR A 60 -5.40 18.73 18.73
CA THR A 60 -4.84 17.54 18.09
C THR A 60 -5.55 17.36 16.76
N LEU A 61 -4.78 17.16 15.70
CA LEU A 61 -5.33 16.86 14.38
C LEU A 61 -5.46 15.35 14.25
N HIS A 62 -6.70 14.88 14.09
CA HIS A 62 -6.97 13.49 13.76
C HIS A 62 -7.23 13.40 12.26
N THR A 63 -6.38 12.67 11.55
CA THR A 63 -6.50 12.47 10.12
C THR A 63 -6.65 11.00 9.81
N LYS A 64 -7.49 10.69 8.82
CA LYS A 64 -7.61 9.37 8.20
C LYS A 64 -7.45 9.60 6.71
N TYR A 65 -6.57 8.85 6.07
CA TYR A 65 -6.45 8.83 4.61
C TYR A 65 -6.49 7.39 4.14
N VAL A 66 -7.03 7.19 2.94
CA VAL A 66 -6.96 5.94 2.20
C VAL A 66 -6.19 6.26 0.94
N HIS A 67 -5.19 5.45 0.61
CA HIS A 67 -4.49 5.54 -0.67
C HIS A 67 -4.55 4.17 -1.34
N SER A 68 -4.78 4.15 -2.64
CA SER A 68 -4.55 2.97 -3.46
C SER A 68 -3.07 2.91 -3.81
N VAL A 69 -2.48 1.74 -3.67
CA VAL A 69 -1.14 1.46 -4.22
C VAL A 69 -1.35 0.82 -5.57
N ASP A 70 -0.93 1.50 -6.63
CA ASP A 70 -1.07 0.97 -8.00
C ASP A 70 -0.01 -0.10 -8.30
N ILE A 71 1.15 -0.03 -7.63
CA ILE A 71 2.31 -0.89 -7.87
C ILE A 71 2.82 -1.49 -6.56
N TYR A 72 2.82 -2.81 -6.48
CA TYR A 72 3.44 -3.58 -5.41
C TYR A 72 4.86 -3.95 -5.82
N LEU A 73 5.82 -3.70 -4.93
CA LEU A 73 7.23 -3.99 -5.18
C LEU A 73 7.62 -5.33 -4.56
N LEU A 74 7.97 -6.28 -5.42
CA LEU A 74 8.59 -7.55 -5.04
C LEU A 74 10.12 -7.45 -5.10
N HIS A 75 10.81 -8.57 -4.92
CA HIS A 75 12.25 -8.61 -5.14
C HIS A 75 12.56 -8.40 -6.65
N PRO A 76 13.65 -7.71 -7.03
CA PRO A 76 14.11 -7.70 -8.41
C PRO A 76 14.60 -9.09 -8.86
N ASP A 77 14.80 -9.26 -10.17
CA ASP A 77 15.32 -10.51 -10.78
C ASP A 77 14.48 -11.76 -10.45
N ILE A 78 13.15 -11.64 -10.53
CA ILE A 78 12.23 -12.77 -10.39
C ILE A 78 12.41 -13.72 -11.56
N ILE A 79 12.41 -15.03 -11.29
CA ILE A 79 12.42 -16.04 -12.34
C ILE A 79 11.05 -16.00 -13.03
N PRO A 80 10.99 -15.73 -14.35
CA PRO A 80 9.72 -15.64 -15.06
C PRO A 80 8.86 -16.89 -14.86
N GLU A 81 7.57 -16.70 -14.63
CA GLU A 81 6.58 -17.75 -14.42
C GLU A 81 6.73 -18.58 -13.13
N SER A 82 7.64 -18.19 -12.23
CA SER A 82 7.71 -18.78 -10.89
C SER A 82 6.62 -18.23 -9.96
N GLU A 83 6.02 -17.10 -10.30
CA GLU A 83 5.11 -16.38 -9.43
C GLU A 83 3.73 -17.02 -9.34
N ARG A 84 3.17 -16.98 -8.12
CA ARG A 84 1.77 -17.31 -7.84
C ARG A 84 1.20 -16.21 -6.96
N VAL A 85 0.28 -15.44 -7.53
CA VAL A 85 -0.37 -14.32 -6.86
C VAL A 85 -1.73 -14.77 -6.34
N TYR A 86 -1.97 -14.52 -5.05
CA TYR A 86 -3.21 -14.83 -4.38
C TYR A 86 -3.81 -13.58 -3.76
N VAL A 87 -5.11 -13.38 -3.96
CA VAL A 87 -5.92 -12.36 -3.28
C VAL A 87 -7.02 -13.08 -2.51
N ASP A 88 -7.05 -12.90 -1.20
CA ASP A 88 -7.99 -13.59 -0.30
C ASP A 88 -8.07 -15.09 -0.58
N GLU A 89 -6.88 -15.71 -0.68
CA GLU A 89 -6.66 -17.14 -0.97
C GLU A 89 -7.02 -17.58 -2.40
N LYS A 90 -7.65 -16.75 -3.22
CA LYS A 90 -7.93 -17.02 -4.63
C LYS A 90 -6.67 -16.83 -5.47
N LEU A 91 -6.25 -17.89 -6.17
CA LEU A 91 -5.18 -17.81 -7.17
C LEU A 91 -5.64 -16.97 -8.37
N LEU A 92 -4.80 -16.02 -8.77
CA LEU A 92 -5.03 -15.14 -9.91
C LEU A 92 -4.28 -15.60 -11.16
N THR A 93 -4.74 -15.15 -12.32
CA THR A 93 -4.16 -15.43 -13.63
C THR A 93 -3.34 -14.25 -14.15
N ARG A 94 -2.06 -14.48 -14.46
CA ARG A 94 -1.18 -13.48 -15.08
C ARG A 94 -1.74 -13.01 -16.42
N ASN A 95 -1.64 -11.71 -16.67
CA ASN A 95 -2.16 -10.97 -17.83
C ASN A 95 -3.69 -10.93 -17.96
N GLU A 96 -4.43 -11.49 -17.00
CA GLU A 96 -5.89 -11.37 -16.91
C GLU A 96 -6.29 -10.59 -15.65
N ASP A 97 -5.71 -10.96 -14.49
CA ASP A 97 -5.98 -10.34 -13.20
C ASP A 97 -4.85 -9.41 -12.74
N TYR A 98 -3.60 -9.67 -13.15
CA TYR A 98 -2.42 -8.89 -12.78
C TYR A 98 -1.36 -8.91 -13.87
N VAL A 99 -0.43 -7.94 -13.83
CA VAL A 99 0.79 -7.88 -14.65
C VAL A 99 2.02 -7.77 -13.74
N ILE A 100 3.14 -8.33 -14.19
CA ILE A 100 4.41 -8.31 -13.47
C ILE A 100 5.57 -7.98 -14.41
N ASP A 101 6.45 -7.06 -14.00
CA ASP A 101 7.75 -6.83 -14.60
C ASP A 101 8.82 -7.58 -13.79
N TYR A 102 9.31 -8.70 -14.33
CA TYR A 102 10.24 -9.58 -13.62
C TYR A 102 11.58 -8.94 -13.24
N PRO A 103 12.22 -8.10 -14.09
CA PRO A 103 13.49 -7.47 -13.73
C PRO A 103 13.36 -6.52 -12.53
N SER A 104 12.33 -5.68 -12.49
CA SER A 104 12.12 -4.71 -11.41
C SER A 104 11.35 -5.24 -10.21
N GLY A 105 10.60 -6.34 -10.39
CA GLY A 105 9.68 -6.86 -9.38
C GLY A 105 8.37 -6.06 -9.27
N TYR A 106 8.02 -5.24 -10.26
CA TYR A 106 6.78 -4.46 -10.23
C TYR A 106 5.58 -5.34 -10.53
N LEU A 107 4.64 -5.41 -9.59
CA LEU A 107 3.39 -6.14 -9.71
C LEU A 107 2.21 -5.14 -9.64
N SER A 108 1.31 -5.17 -10.61
CA SER A 108 0.07 -4.38 -10.61
C SER A 108 -1.14 -5.25 -10.88
N PHE A 109 -2.23 -4.98 -10.18
CA PHE A 109 -3.54 -5.59 -10.46
C PHE A 109 -4.25 -4.82 -11.56
N LEU A 110 -4.93 -5.55 -12.46
CA LEU A 110 -5.62 -4.94 -13.60
C LEU A 110 -7.00 -4.39 -13.23
N ASP A 111 -7.62 -4.92 -12.17
CA ASP A 111 -8.84 -4.40 -11.57
C ASP A 111 -8.49 -3.60 -10.29
N PRO A 112 -8.68 -2.27 -10.27
CA PRO A 112 -8.35 -1.44 -9.11
C PRO A 112 -9.26 -1.72 -7.90
N ASP A 113 -10.47 -2.24 -8.11
CA ASP A 113 -11.42 -2.54 -7.03
C ASP A 113 -11.15 -3.90 -6.37
N LEU A 114 -10.21 -4.68 -6.92
CA LEU A 114 -9.83 -5.98 -6.38
C LEU A 114 -9.15 -5.86 -5.01
N ILE A 115 -8.46 -4.72 -4.75
CA ILE A 115 -7.70 -4.52 -3.52
C ILE A 115 -8.32 -3.42 -2.67
N GLY A 116 -8.88 -3.82 -1.53
CA GLY A 116 -9.40 -2.94 -0.48
C GLY A 116 -8.52 -2.92 0.77
N ALA A 117 -8.96 -2.16 1.77
CA ALA A 117 -8.23 -1.97 3.03
C ALA A 117 -7.99 -3.26 3.84
N ASP A 118 -8.87 -4.26 3.70
CA ASP A 118 -8.81 -5.53 4.44
C ASP A 118 -8.32 -6.71 3.58
N THR A 119 -8.01 -6.47 2.31
CA THR A 119 -7.61 -7.51 1.36
C THR A 119 -6.25 -8.11 1.73
N LYS A 120 -6.15 -9.44 1.69
CA LYS A 120 -4.89 -10.16 1.92
C LYS A 120 -4.26 -10.60 0.62
N ILE A 121 -3.13 -9.99 0.29
CA ILE A 121 -2.31 -10.38 -0.86
C ILE A 121 -1.20 -11.32 -0.38
N ARG A 122 -1.07 -12.48 -1.03
CA ARG A 122 0.08 -13.38 -0.86
C ARG A 122 0.71 -13.62 -2.22
N VAL A 123 2.01 -13.44 -2.32
CA VAL A 123 2.77 -13.74 -3.54
C VAL A 123 3.88 -14.73 -3.19
N GLU A 124 3.90 -15.84 -3.91
CA GLU A 124 4.99 -16.82 -3.87
C GLU A 124 5.76 -16.70 -5.17
N TYR A 125 7.09 -16.68 -5.13
CA TYR A 125 7.92 -16.59 -6.33
C TYR A 125 9.35 -17.03 -6.02
N GLU A 126 10.10 -17.35 -7.08
CA GLU A 126 11.54 -17.58 -7.01
C GLU A 126 12.27 -16.38 -7.63
N TRP A 127 13.42 -16.04 -7.07
CA TRP A 127 14.26 -14.97 -7.60
C TRP A 127 15.73 -15.40 -7.55
N ALA A 128 16.51 -14.91 -8.51
CA ALA A 128 17.93 -15.20 -8.59
C ALA A 128 18.67 -13.93 -9.03
N PRO A 129 19.56 -13.37 -8.20
CA PRO A 129 20.23 -12.12 -8.54
C PRO A 129 21.11 -12.34 -9.77
N ILE A 130 20.94 -11.49 -10.80
CA ILE A 130 21.72 -11.59 -12.04
C ILE A 130 23.23 -11.33 -11.76
N MET A 131 23.54 -10.67 -10.64
CA MET A 131 24.90 -10.41 -10.17
C MET A 131 25.09 -10.85 -8.71
N GLY A 132 25.76 -11.99 -8.50
CA GLY A 132 26.37 -12.35 -7.21
C GLY A 132 25.76 -13.55 -6.50
N GLY A 133 26.07 -14.76 -6.99
CA GLY A 133 25.95 -15.98 -6.19
C GLY A 133 25.86 -17.22 -7.06
N GLU A 134 26.91 -18.05 -7.08
CA GLU A 134 26.81 -19.41 -7.60
C GLU A 134 25.86 -20.22 -6.70
N ALA A 135 24.59 -20.32 -7.07
CA ALA A 135 23.72 -21.37 -6.54
C ALA A 135 24.06 -22.67 -7.29
N THR A 136 24.92 -23.50 -6.70
CA THR A 136 25.20 -24.82 -7.28
C THR A 136 24.14 -25.80 -6.81
N PHE A 137 23.15 -26.04 -7.67
CA PHE A 137 22.11 -27.05 -7.42
C PHE A 137 22.65 -28.44 -7.78
N TRP A 138 22.64 -29.36 -6.82
CA TRP A 138 23.01 -30.76 -7.07
C TRP A 138 21.77 -31.63 -7.00
N GLY A 139 21.34 -32.12 -8.16
CA GLY A 139 20.14 -32.93 -8.30
C GLY A 139 20.41 -34.24 -9.02
N GLY A 140 19.78 -35.32 -8.54
CA GLY A 140 19.84 -36.64 -9.17
C GLY A 140 18.44 -37.22 -9.31
N ARG A 141 18.11 -37.73 -10.50
CA ARG A 141 16.87 -38.48 -10.75
C ARG A 141 17.20 -39.92 -11.10
N VAL A 142 16.57 -40.84 -10.39
CA VAL A 142 16.57 -42.27 -10.74
C VAL A 142 15.16 -42.63 -11.16
N GLU A 143 15.03 -43.20 -12.36
CA GLU A 143 13.76 -43.72 -12.87
C GLU A 143 13.92 -45.20 -13.23
N TYR A 144 12.99 -46.02 -12.73
CA TYR A 144 12.89 -47.44 -13.04
C TYR A 144 11.60 -47.73 -13.82
N ARG A 145 11.74 -48.43 -14.95
CA ARG A 145 10.64 -48.82 -15.84
C ARG A 145 10.52 -50.35 -15.91
N PRO A 146 9.74 -50.99 -15.01
CA PRO A 146 9.57 -52.45 -15.05
C PRO A 146 8.69 -52.94 -16.21
N SER A 147 7.86 -52.08 -16.82
CA SER A 147 7.07 -52.43 -18.00
C SER A 147 6.90 -51.22 -18.93
N LYS A 148 6.34 -51.45 -20.13
CA LYS A 148 6.13 -50.38 -21.13
C LYS A 148 5.12 -49.31 -20.70
N SER A 149 4.24 -49.62 -19.74
CA SER A 149 3.12 -48.77 -19.33
C SER A 149 3.21 -48.28 -17.88
N PHE A 150 4.31 -48.58 -17.16
CA PHE A 150 4.47 -48.18 -15.78
C PHE A 150 5.92 -47.76 -15.48
N SER A 151 6.10 -46.60 -14.84
CA SER A 151 7.39 -46.13 -14.33
C SER A 151 7.28 -45.58 -12.91
N ILE A 152 8.37 -45.74 -12.15
CA ILE A 152 8.55 -45.15 -10.83
C ILE A 152 9.83 -44.34 -10.87
N GLY A 153 9.78 -43.11 -10.34
CA GLY A 153 10.93 -42.24 -10.22
C GLY A 153 11.08 -41.70 -8.80
N SER A 154 12.33 -41.43 -8.42
CA SER A 154 12.70 -40.65 -7.24
C SER A 154 13.62 -39.51 -7.64
N THR A 155 13.43 -38.35 -7.02
CA THR A 155 14.22 -37.14 -7.26
C THR A 155 14.75 -36.64 -5.92
N TYR A 156 16.05 -36.34 -5.89
CA TYR A 156 16.70 -35.62 -4.81
C TYR A 156 17.27 -34.31 -5.36
N LEU A 157 17.09 -33.23 -4.61
CA LEU A 157 17.57 -31.89 -4.92
C LEU A 157 18.16 -31.26 -3.65
N SER A 158 19.32 -30.61 -3.75
CA SER A 158 19.97 -29.86 -2.68
C SER A 158 20.66 -28.62 -3.21
#